data_AF-A0A061RS39-F1
#
_entry.id   AF-A0A061RS39-F1
#
_cell.length_a   1.000
_cell.length_b   1.000
_cell.length_c   1.000
_cell.angle_alpha   90.00
_cell.angle_beta   90.00
_cell.angle_gamma   90.00
#
_symmetry.space_group_name_H-M   'P 1'
#
loop_
_entity.id
_entity.type
_entity.pdbx_description
1 polymer ?
#
loop_
_entity_poly.entity_id
_entity_poly.type
_entity_poly.pdbx_seq_one_letter_code
_entity_poly.pdbx_strand_id
1 'polypeptide(L)'
;MRHHSEPMYTPEPDVIHELLGHVVMLADPVYCELVNTIGRASLAASDKEIWHLTKIYWYTVEFGTVKEGNEIRAFGAGLLSSYGELEHMRSGRAKFEPFDPFAKQPKMSYKDGYQERYFLMDSFEDGCRQLKEFAATMTKAQRTG
;
A
#
# COMPACT_ATOMS: atom_id res chain seq x y z
N MET A 1 -10.30 17.59 7.97
CA MET A 1 -10.59 17.04 9.32
C MET A 1 -11.86 16.22 9.20
N ARG A 2 -11.88 14.98 9.70
CA ARG A 2 -13.07 14.13 9.72
C ARG A 2 -14.20 14.74 10.54
N HIS A 3 -15.44 14.35 10.22
CA HIS A 3 -16.61 14.86 10.92
C HIS A 3 -16.59 14.37 12.37
N HIS A 4 -16.79 15.29 13.33
CA HIS A 4 -16.63 14.99 14.75
C HIS A 4 -17.63 13.97 15.30
N SER A 5 -18.73 13.68 14.58
CA SER A 5 -19.68 12.63 14.96
C SER A 5 -19.16 11.22 14.70
N GLU A 6 -18.17 11.06 13.82
CA GLU A 6 -17.55 9.77 13.47
C GLU A 6 -16.03 9.88 13.56
N PRO A 7 -15.44 10.18 14.73
CA PRO A 7 -14.01 10.43 14.85
C PRO A 7 -13.15 9.19 14.52
N MET A 8 -13.75 7.99 14.56
CA MET A 8 -13.08 6.72 14.34
C MET A 8 -13.08 6.28 12.86
N TYR A 9 -13.75 7.01 11.97
CA TYR A 9 -13.87 6.66 10.56
C TYR A 9 -13.95 7.91 9.68
N THR A 10 -13.33 7.86 8.51
CA THR A 10 -13.59 8.84 7.47
C THR A 10 -13.41 8.19 6.10
N PRO A 11 -14.33 8.42 5.15
CA PRO A 11 -14.19 7.89 3.79
C PRO A 11 -13.16 8.68 2.96
N GLU A 12 -12.79 9.88 3.40
CA GLU A 12 -11.88 10.78 2.70
C GLU A 12 -10.58 10.94 3.51
N PRO A 13 -9.40 11.03 2.85
CA PRO A 13 -8.14 11.21 3.53
C PRO A 13 -8.09 12.59 4.20
N ASP A 14 -8.35 12.62 5.51
CA ASP A 14 -8.25 13.84 6.31
C ASP A 14 -6.83 14.06 6.85
N VAL A 15 -6.53 15.24 7.40
CA VAL A 15 -5.19 15.54 7.93
C VAL A 15 -4.71 14.55 9.02
N ILE A 16 -5.62 13.88 9.72
CA ILE A 16 -5.25 12.82 10.68
C ILE A 16 -4.70 11.62 9.92
N HIS A 17 -5.36 11.20 8.84
CA HIS A 17 -4.86 10.15 7.95
C HIS A 17 -3.48 10.50 7.38
N GLU A 18 -3.31 11.74 6.90
CA GLU A 18 -2.02 12.18 6.36
C GLU A 18 -0.90 12.17 7.40
N LEU A 19 -1.13 12.82 8.56
CA LEU A 19 -0.10 12.98 9.58
C LEU A 19 0.25 11.69 10.30
N LEU A 20 -0.76 10.89 10.69
CA LEU A 20 -0.54 9.66 11.46
C LEU A 20 -0.29 8.45 10.58
N GLY A 21 -0.87 8.41 9.38
CA GLY A 21 -0.75 7.30 8.45
C GLY A 21 0.49 7.42 7.55
N HIS A 22 0.61 8.52 6.80
CA HIS A 22 1.69 8.65 5.81
C HIS A 22 2.96 9.27 6.38
N VAL A 23 2.87 10.42 7.04
CA VAL A 23 4.05 11.23 7.40
C VAL A 23 5.02 10.48 8.31
N VAL A 24 4.51 9.69 9.26
CA VAL A 24 5.36 8.88 10.16
C VAL A 24 6.21 7.88 9.38
N MET A 25 5.62 7.19 8.40
CA MET A 25 6.31 6.20 7.58
C MET A 25 7.32 6.84 6.63
N LEU A 26 7.06 8.05 6.14
CA LEU A 26 7.96 8.77 5.23
C LEU A 26 9.27 9.23 5.89
N ALA A 27 9.39 9.14 7.22
CA ALA A 27 10.67 9.34 7.91
C ALA A 27 11.64 8.15 7.74
N ASP A 28 11.14 6.96 7.34
CA ASP A 28 12.00 5.83 7.02
C ASP A 28 12.52 5.92 5.57
N PRO A 29 13.85 5.88 5.34
CA PRO A 29 14.42 6.07 4.02
C PRO A 29 14.12 4.92 3.05
N VAL A 30 13.98 3.68 3.54
CA VAL A 30 13.71 2.51 2.69
C VAL A 30 12.26 2.54 2.23
N TYR A 31 11.33 2.85 3.14
CA TYR A 31 9.93 3.09 2.82
C TYR A 31 9.77 4.26 1.84
N CYS A 32 10.48 5.38 2.07
CA CYS A 32 10.45 6.52 1.15
C CYS A 32 10.90 6.13 -0.26
N GLU A 33 11.94 5.30 -0.39
CA GLU A 33 12.38 4.78 -1.69
C GLU A 33 11.35 3.84 -2.34
N LEU A 34 10.59 3.07 -1.55
CA LEU A 34 9.46 2.28 -2.05
C LEU A 34 8.40 3.18 -2.70
N VAL A 35 7.97 4.24 -2.00
CA VAL A 35 6.97 5.21 -2.52
C VAL A 35 7.51 5.93 -3.76
N ASN A 36 8.77 6.38 -3.71
CA ASN A 36 9.44 7.04 -4.83
C ASN A 36 9.56 6.12 -6.05
N THR A 37 9.80 4.83 -5.86
CA THR A 37 9.88 3.85 -6.96
C THR A 37 8.54 3.76 -7.71
N ILE A 38 7.41 3.73 -7.00
CA ILE A 38 6.07 3.71 -7.61
C ILE A 38 5.85 5.00 -8.41
N GLY A 39 6.15 6.17 -7.83
CA GLY A 39 5.99 7.47 -8.50
C GLY A 39 6.90 7.64 -9.72
N ARG A 40 8.14 7.13 -9.68
CA ARG A 40 9.04 7.15 -10.84
C ARG A 40 8.58 6.21 -11.94
N ALA A 41 8.06 5.03 -11.59
CA ALA A 41 7.52 4.09 -12.56
C ALA A 41 6.28 4.67 -13.28
N SER A 42 5.48 5.50 -12.60
CA SER A 42 4.28 6.08 -13.20
C SER A 42 4.58 7.13 -14.28
N LEU A 43 5.73 7.81 -14.25
CA LEU A 43 6.06 8.87 -15.22
C LEU A 43 6.09 8.41 -16.67
N ALA A 44 6.41 7.14 -16.91
CA ALA A 44 6.46 6.57 -18.24
C ALA A 44 5.30 5.59 -18.52
N ALA A 45 4.44 5.33 -17.55
CA ALA A 45 3.45 4.26 -17.63
C ALA A 45 2.30 4.57 -18.59
N SER A 46 1.86 3.55 -19.33
CA SER A 46 0.58 3.55 -20.04
C SER A 46 -0.60 3.56 -19.05
N ASP A 47 -1.81 3.92 -19.50
CA ASP A 47 -3.00 3.92 -18.63
C ASP A 47 -3.23 2.60 -17.90
N LYS A 48 -2.99 1.47 -18.58
CA LYS A 48 -3.12 0.14 -17.98
C LYS A 48 -2.08 -0.07 -16.87
N GLU A 49 -0.86 0.36 -17.09
CA GLU A 49 0.22 0.27 -16.11
C GLU A 49 0.00 1.23 -14.94
N ILE A 50 -0.49 2.45 -15.18
CA ILE A 50 -0.91 3.40 -14.15
C ILE A 50 -1.95 2.75 -13.24
N TRP A 51 -3.00 2.14 -13.79
CA TRP A 51 -4.01 1.45 -12.98
C TRP A 51 -3.45 0.29 -12.16
N HIS A 52 -2.43 -0.40 -12.68
CA HIS A 52 -1.75 -1.45 -11.92
C HIS A 52 -0.91 -0.86 -10.79
N LEU A 53 -0.16 0.21 -11.05
CA LEU A 53 0.60 0.96 -10.03
C LEU A 53 -0.31 1.55 -8.95
N THR A 54 -1.50 2.05 -9.30
CA THR A 54 -2.49 2.53 -8.32
C THR A 54 -2.92 1.41 -7.38
N LYS A 55 -3.11 0.19 -7.89
CA LYS A 55 -3.44 -0.96 -7.03
C LYS A 55 -2.26 -1.39 -6.17
N ILE A 56 -1.04 -1.36 -6.71
CA ILE A 56 0.17 -1.59 -5.93
C ILE A 56 0.24 -0.58 -4.78
N TYR A 57 0.04 0.71 -5.05
CA TYR A 57 0.02 1.75 -4.04
C TYR A 57 -1.05 1.47 -2.98
N TRP A 58 -2.26 1.09 -3.40
CA TRP A 58 -3.34 0.70 -2.48
C TRP A 58 -2.95 -0.47 -1.57
N TYR A 59 -2.40 -1.55 -2.12
CA TYR A 59 -2.05 -2.74 -1.36
C TYR A 59 -0.69 -2.64 -0.65
N THR A 60 -0.02 -1.49 -0.70
CA THR A 60 1.24 -1.22 0.00
C THR A 60 1.12 0.04 0.85
N VAL A 61 1.20 1.22 0.22
CA VAL A 61 1.19 2.51 0.90
C VAL A 61 -0.11 2.77 1.69
N GLU A 62 -1.26 2.29 1.23
CA GLU A 62 -2.54 2.46 1.95
C GLU A 62 -2.86 1.31 2.93
N PHE A 63 -2.75 0.05 2.48
CA PHE A 63 -3.18 -1.13 3.24
C PHE A 63 -2.10 -2.23 3.29
N GLY A 64 -0.82 -1.86 3.21
CA GLY A 64 0.30 -2.79 3.25
C GLY A 64 0.65 -3.28 4.65
N THR A 65 1.18 -4.50 4.69
CA THR A 65 1.66 -5.17 5.90
C THR A 65 3.06 -5.73 5.69
N VAL A 66 3.84 -5.83 6.77
CA VAL A 66 5.24 -6.28 6.73
C VAL A 66 5.51 -7.27 7.84
N LYS A 67 6.41 -8.22 7.60
CA LYS A 67 6.89 -9.13 8.65
C LYS A 67 7.90 -8.42 9.54
N GLU A 68 7.76 -8.61 10.85
CA GLU A 68 8.72 -8.18 11.84
C GLU A 68 8.99 -9.35 12.80
N GLY A 69 10.09 -10.07 12.57
CA GLY A 69 10.35 -11.34 13.24
C GLY A 69 9.26 -12.37 12.93
N ASN A 70 8.55 -12.83 13.96
CA ASN A 70 7.44 -13.79 13.83
C ASN A 70 6.06 -13.11 13.79
N GLU A 71 6.01 -11.77 13.81
CA GLU A 71 4.76 -11.01 13.82
C GLU A 71 4.50 -10.33 12.47
N ILE A 72 3.22 -10.05 12.20
CA ILE A 72 2.78 -9.23 11.07
C ILE A 72 2.43 -7.84 11.62
N ARG A 73 2.99 -6.80 11.01
CA ARG A 73 2.75 -5.39 11.33
C ARG A 73 2.06 -4.68 10.19
N ALA A 74 1.21 -3.72 10.54
CA ALA A 74 0.68 -2.76 9.58
C ALA A 74 1.70 -1.65 9.33
N PHE A 75 1.79 -1.21 8.08
CA PHE A 75 2.50 0.03 7.74
C PHE A 75 1.69 0.94 6.82
N GLY A 76 0.65 0.40 6.16
CA GLY A 76 -0.21 1.20 5.29
C GLY A 76 -0.96 2.30 6.04
N ALA A 77 -1.05 3.49 5.44
CA ALA A 77 -1.66 4.67 6.07
C ALA A 77 -3.14 4.48 6.41
N GLY A 78 -3.90 3.81 5.55
CA GLY A 78 -5.30 3.42 5.79
C GLY A 78 -5.46 2.48 6.99
N LEU A 79 -4.48 1.61 7.25
CA LEU A 79 -4.43 0.82 8.48
C LEU A 79 -4.07 1.71 9.68
N LEU A 80 -2.95 2.41 9.62
CA LEU A 80 -2.40 3.18 10.75
C LEU A 80 -3.33 4.31 11.25
N SER A 81 -4.18 4.83 10.37
CA SER A 81 -5.14 5.91 10.69
C SER A 81 -6.57 5.43 11.00
N SER A 82 -6.81 4.11 10.96
CA SER A 82 -8.11 3.48 11.22
C SER A 82 -8.02 2.42 12.30
N TYR A 83 -8.53 2.74 13.48
CA TYR A 83 -8.61 1.80 14.59
C TYR A 83 -9.39 0.52 14.21
N GLY A 84 -10.53 0.69 13.52
CA GLY A 84 -11.37 -0.43 13.12
C GLY A 84 -10.70 -1.36 12.10
N GLU A 85 -9.92 -0.80 11.17
CA GLU A 85 -9.18 -1.59 10.18
C GLU A 85 -8.05 -2.39 10.84
N LEU A 86 -7.34 -1.80 11.81
CA LEU A 86 -6.30 -2.50 12.58
C LEU A 86 -6.88 -3.66 13.40
N GLU A 87 -8.00 -3.44 14.08
CA GLU A 87 -8.71 -4.50 14.82
C GLU A 87 -9.21 -5.60 13.86
N HIS A 88 -9.70 -5.23 12.67
CA HIS A 88 -10.09 -6.20 11.66
C HIS A 88 -8.91 -7.05 11.18
N MET A 89 -7.80 -6.43 10.82
CA MET A 89 -6.56 -7.08 10.42
C MET A 89 -6.09 -8.09 11.48
N ARG A 90 -6.16 -7.72 12.77
CA ARG A 90 -5.76 -8.58 13.90
C ARG A 90 -6.77 -9.67 14.26
N SER A 91 -8.02 -9.57 13.81
CA SER A 91 -9.09 -10.50 14.21
C SER A 91 -8.95 -11.93 13.65
N GLY A 92 -7.96 -12.19 12.79
CA GLY A 92 -7.76 -13.48 12.12
C GLY A 92 -8.76 -13.78 11.00
N ARG A 93 -9.66 -12.84 10.69
CA ARG A 93 -10.63 -12.95 9.59
C ARG A 93 -10.07 -12.54 8.23
N ALA A 94 -9.05 -11.68 8.21
CA ALA A 94 -8.41 -11.23 7.00
C ALA A 94 -7.34 -12.23 6.51
N LYS A 95 -7.16 -12.28 5.19
CA LYS A 95 -6.12 -13.11 4.56
C LYS A 95 -4.86 -12.31 4.34
N PHE A 96 -3.71 -12.95 4.51
CA PHE A 96 -2.41 -12.37 4.16
C PHE A 96 -1.81 -13.15 3.00
N GLU A 97 -1.40 -12.43 1.96
CA GLU A 97 -0.76 -13.00 0.79
C GLU A 97 0.60 -12.34 0.56
N PRO A 98 1.61 -13.07 0.05
CA PRO A 98 2.89 -12.47 -0.28
C PRO A 98 2.72 -11.30 -1.25
N PHE A 99 3.38 -10.18 -0.97
CA PHE A 99 3.46 -9.08 -1.92
C PHE A 99 4.23 -9.53 -3.16
N ASP A 100 3.61 -9.36 -4.33
CA ASP A 100 4.21 -9.60 -5.65
C ASP A 100 3.69 -8.52 -6.63
N PRO A 101 4.54 -7.58 -7.09
CA PRO A 101 4.14 -6.54 -8.02
C PRO A 101 3.88 -7.04 -9.45
N PHE A 102 4.35 -8.24 -9.83
CA PHE A 102 4.10 -8.85 -11.13
C PHE A 102 2.74 -9.54 -11.20
N ALA A 103 2.21 -9.98 -10.05
CA ALA A 103 0.89 -10.59 -9.96
C ALA A 103 -0.23 -9.57 -10.23
N LYS A 104 -1.35 -10.05 -10.79
CA LYS A 104 -2.56 -9.23 -10.97
C LYS A 104 -3.12 -8.84 -9.61
N GLN A 105 -3.22 -7.54 -9.36
CA GLN A 105 -3.77 -7.02 -8.11
C GLN A 105 -5.32 -7.07 -8.10
N PRO A 106 -5.93 -7.34 -6.92
CA PRO A 106 -7.38 -7.37 -6.78
C PRO A 106 -8.03 -6.01 -7.07
N LYS A 107 -9.37 -5.99 -7.10
CA LYS A 107 -10.11 -4.73 -7.21
C LYS A 107 -10.07 -4.03 -5.86
N MET A 108 -9.70 -2.75 -5.86
CA MET A 108 -9.71 -1.91 -4.66
C MET A 108 -11.13 -1.78 -4.11
N SER A 109 -11.29 -1.95 -2.80
CA SER A 109 -12.57 -1.77 -2.10
C SER A 109 -12.57 -0.41 -1.41
N TYR A 110 -13.42 0.50 -1.90
CA TYR A 110 -13.47 1.90 -1.44
C TYR A 110 -14.68 2.23 -0.56
N LYS A 111 -15.71 1.36 -0.50
CA LYS A 111 -17.04 1.78 -0.02
C LYS A 111 -17.72 0.85 0.97
N ASP A 112 -17.34 -0.43 1.03
CA ASP A 112 -18.08 -1.43 1.79
C ASP A 112 -17.14 -2.27 2.66
N GLY A 113 -16.96 -1.83 3.91
CA GLY A 113 -16.26 -2.59 4.95
C GLY A 113 -14.73 -2.54 4.88
N TYR A 114 -14.12 -3.37 5.74
CA TYR A 114 -12.68 -3.52 5.88
C TYR A 114 -12.09 -4.42 4.78
N GLN A 115 -10.79 -4.33 4.53
CA GLN A 115 -10.14 -5.17 3.53
C GLN A 115 -10.16 -6.64 3.96
N GLU A 116 -10.66 -7.53 3.08
CA GLU A 116 -10.64 -8.98 3.34
C GLU A 116 -9.25 -9.61 3.16
N ARG A 117 -8.34 -8.88 2.50
CA ARG A 117 -7.00 -9.31 2.14
C ARG A 117 -6.01 -8.17 2.30
N TYR A 118 -4.88 -8.49 2.90
CA TYR A 118 -3.69 -7.65 2.95
C TYR A 118 -2.53 -8.34 2.25
N PHE A 119 -1.61 -7.55 1.69
CA PHE A 119 -0.37 -8.07 1.11
C PHE A 119 0.78 -7.87 2.10
N LEU A 120 1.57 -8.93 2.24
CA LEU A 120 2.63 -9.08 3.23
C LEU A 120 3.99 -8.98 2.54
N MET A 121 4.72 -7.93 2.87
CA MET A 121 6.14 -7.80 2.53
C MET A 121 7.00 -8.55 3.53
N ASP A 122 8.07 -9.18 3.06
CA ASP A 122 9.07 -9.79 3.94
C ASP A 122 9.92 -8.71 4.64
N SER A 123 10.29 -7.66 3.92
CA SER A 123 10.86 -6.42 4.46
C SER A 123 10.63 -5.26 3.48
N PHE A 124 10.89 -4.01 3.89
CA PHE A 124 10.80 -2.87 2.97
C PHE A 124 11.88 -2.93 1.88
N GLU A 125 13.07 -3.44 2.19
CA GLU A 125 14.13 -3.63 1.21
C GLU A 125 13.71 -4.63 0.13
N ASP A 126 13.10 -5.75 0.53
CA ASP A 126 12.62 -6.75 -0.41
C ASP A 126 11.47 -6.21 -1.27
N GLY A 127 10.48 -5.55 -0.65
CA GLY A 127 9.39 -4.91 -1.38
C GLY A 127 9.88 -3.85 -2.38
N CYS A 128 10.86 -3.03 -1.97
CA CYS A 128 11.51 -2.04 -2.84
C CYS A 128 12.26 -2.71 -4.00
N ARG A 129 13.01 -3.78 -3.74
CA ARG A 129 13.71 -4.57 -4.76
C ARG A 129 12.73 -5.12 -5.80
N GLN A 130 11.66 -5.79 -5.36
CA GLN A 130 10.64 -6.34 -6.25
C GLN A 130 9.98 -5.25 -7.11
N LEU A 131 9.69 -4.08 -6.53
CA LEU A 131 9.11 -2.95 -7.27
C LEU A 131 10.07 -2.38 -8.31
N LYS A 132 11.36 -2.28 -8.01
CA LYS A 132 12.38 -1.84 -8.97
C LYS A 132 12.51 -2.80 -10.14
N GLU A 133 12.48 -4.11 -9.87
CA GLU A 133 12.48 -5.14 -10.90
C GLU A 133 11.25 -5.05 -11.79
N PHE A 134 10.06 -4.87 -11.20
CA PHE A 134 8.82 -4.66 -11.93
C PHE A 134 8.86 -3.39 -12.79
N ALA A 135 9.26 -2.25 -12.22
CA ALA A 135 9.38 -0.98 -12.93
C ALA A 135 10.34 -1.08 -14.13
N ALA A 136 11.43 -1.82 -13.99
CA ALA A 136 12.37 -2.05 -15.09
C ALA A 136 11.76 -2.82 -16.28
N THR A 137 10.76 -3.69 -16.04
CA THR A 137 10.04 -4.37 -17.13
C THR A 137 9.12 -3.44 -17.91
N MET A 138 8.52 -2.45 -17.23
CA MET A 138 7.67 -1.43 -17.88
C MET A 138 8.48 -0.56 -18.84
N THR A 139 9.66 -0.10 -18.40
CA THR A 139 10.54 0.72 -19.26
C THR A 139 11.08 -0.05 -20.47
N LYS A 140 11.36 -1.35 -20.33
CA LYS A 140 11.85 -2.18 -21.44
C LYS A 140 10.77 -2.36 -22.51
N ALA A 141 9.52 -2.64 -22.11
CA ALA A 141 8.40 -2.82 -23.04
C ALA A 141 8.18 -1.59 -23.93
N GLN A 142 8.44 -0.39 -23.39
CA GLN A 142 8.27 0.89 -24.07
C GLN A 142 9.41 1.26 -25.04
N ARG A 143 10.58 0.62 -24.93
CA ARG A 143 11.72 0.84 -25.85
C ARG A 143 11.71 -0.10 -27.05
N THR A 144 10.90 -1.16 -26.98
CA THR A 144 10.82 -2.20 -28.02
C THR A 144 9.55 -2.11 -28.88
N GLY A 145 8.67 -1.15 -28.61
CA GLY A 145 7.48 -0.84 -29.41
C GLY A 145 7.64 0.49 -30.12
#